data_AF-A0AAQ4FA41-F1
#
_entry.id   AF-A0AAQ4FA41-F1
#
_cell.length_a   1.000
_cell.length_b   1.000
_cell.length_c   1.000
_cell.angle_alpha   90.00
_cell.angle_beta   90.00
_cell.angle_gamma   90.00
#
_symmetry.space_group_name_H-M   'P 1'
#
loop_
_entity.id
_entity.type
_entity.pdbx_description
1 polymer ?
#
loop_
_entity_poly.entity_id
_entity_poly.type
_entity_poly.pdbx_seq_one_letter_code
_entity_poly.pdbx_strand_id
1 'polypeptide(L)'
;MARIHNGNPIRNRQQLPWIVELKVIFGTFGIECAGSIISSNVILTAAHCLIKPKGRNIPVREVKVYYNSTINWMGPLLYAESMIPYPKYDEFHNYDVALLKVST
;
A
#
# COMPACT_ATOMS: atom_id res chain seq x y z
N MET A 1 -8.49 -16.73 -7.30
CA MET A 1 -7.13 -16.53 -6.74
C MET A 1 -6.14 -16.65 -7.89
N ALA A 2 -5.34 -15.62 -8.16
CA ALA A 2 -4.29 -15.69 -9.17
C ALA A 2 -3.12 -16.52 -8.62
N ARG A 3 -2.59 -17.46 -9.43
CA ARG A 3 -1.44 -18.30 -9.08
C ARG A 3 -0.28 -17.90 -9.98
N ILE A 4 0.90 -17.70 -9.40
CA ILE A 4 2.12 -17.53 -10.19
C ILE A 4 2.47 -18.90 -10.78
N HIS A 5 2.34 -19.05 -12.09
CA HIS A 5 2.82 -20.23 -12.80
C HIS A 5 4.35 -20.23 -12.82
N ASN A 6 4.98 -21.34 -12.45
CA ASN A 6 6.45 -21.49 -12.32
C ASN A 6 7.12 -20.53 -11.32
N GLY A 7 6.35 -19.91 -10.41
CA GLY A 7 6.91 -19.11 -9.32
C GLY A 7 7.52 -19.96 -8.21
N ASN A 8 8.48 -19.39 -7.48
CA ASN A 8 8.98 -19.98 -6.25
C ASN A 8 8.15 -19.51 -5.06
N PRO A 9 7.64 -20.41 -4.20
CA PRO A 9 6.90 -20.00 -3.02
C PRO A 9 7.82 -19.25 -2.05
N ILE A 10 7.33 -18.12 -1.55
CA ILE A 10 7.92 -17.49 -0.38
C ILE A 10 7.59 -18.37 0.82
N ARG A 11 8.62 -19.02 1.37
CA ARG A 11 8.51 -20.00 2.47
C ARG A 11 8.41 -19.33 3.82
N ASN A 12 8.97 -18.12 3.95
CA ASN A 12 8.88 -17.32 5.15
C ASN A 12 9.02 -15.83 4.81
N ARG A 13 8.50 -14.98 5.70
CA ARG A 13 8.51 -13.52 5.54
C ARG A 13 9.92 -12.90 5.48
N GLN A 14 10.93 -13.57 6.06
CA GLN A 14 12.30 -13.08 6.08
C GLN A 14 12.94 -13.03 4.68
N GLN A 15 12.32 -13.69 3.68
CA GLN A 15 12.77 -13.58 2.29
C GLN A 15 12.41 -12.24 1.64
N LEU A 16 11.40 -11.52 2.15
CA LEU A 16 10.94 -10.23 1.63
C LEU A 16 10.54 -9.30 2.80
N PRO A 17 11.48 -8.93 3.69
CA PRO A 17 11.17 -8.24 4.93
C PRO A 17 10.59 -6.82 4.73
N TRP A 18 10.76 -6.25 3.54
CA TRP A 18 10.23 -4.93 3.20
C TRP A 18 8.78 -4.95 2.71
N ILE A 19 8.18 -6.11 2.41
CA ILE A 19 6.83 -6.15 1.85
C ILE A 19 5.78 -5.85 2.93
N VAL A 20 4.83 -4.98 2.58
CA VAL A 20 3.68 -4.67 3.44
C VAL A 20 2.39 -4.73 2.64
N GLU A 21 1.32 -5.08 3.34
CA GLU A 21 -0.04 -4.99 2.82
C GLU A 21 -0.65 -3.66 3.26
N LEU A 22 -1.31 -3.01 2.33
CA LEU A 22 -1.99 -1.74 2.54
C LEU A 22 -3.49 -1.94 2.36
N LYS A 23 -4.27 -1.63 3.40
CA LYS A 23 -5.72 -1.52 3.30
C LYS A 23 -6.10 -0.05 3.30
N VAL A 24 -6.47 0.46 2.13
CA VAL A 24 -6.79 1.87 1.90
C VAL A 24 -8.30 2.05 1.91
N ILE A 25 -8.81 2.87 2.83
CA ILE A 25 -10.25 3.09 3.00
C ILE A 25 -10.66 4.41 2.37
N PHE A 26 -11.52 4.33 1.36
CA PHE A 26 -12.15 5.45 0.66
C PHE A 26 -13.62 5.56 1.08
N GLY A 27 -13.96 6.54 1.92
CA GLY A 27 -15.31 6.65 2.47
C GLY A 27 -15.74 5.37 3.20
N THR A 28 -16.71 4.64 2.64
CA THR A 28 -17.25 3.36 3.17
C THR A 28 -16.67 2.10 2.52
N PHE A 29 -15.84 2.23 1.48
CA PHE A 29 -15.25 1.12 0.74
C PHE A 29 -13.74 1.04 0.97
N GLY A 30 -13.14 -0.15 0.88
CA GLY A 30 -11.71 -0.36 1.01
C GLY A 30 -11.12 -1.09 -0.19
N ILE A 31 -9.90 -0.70 -0.58
CA ILE A 31 -9.07 -1.48 -1.50
C ILE A 31 -7.87 -2.09 -0.79
N GLU A 32 -7.32 -3.12 -1.41
CA GLU A 32 -6.04 -3.71 -1.04
C GLU A 32 -4.97 -3.24 -2.01
N CYS A 33 -3.82 -2.88 -1.48
CA CYS A 33 -2.62 -2.52 -2.20
C CYS A 33 -1.40 -3.13 -1.49
N ALA A 34 -0.24 -2.99 -2.10
CA ALA A 34 1.04 -3.36 -1.48
C ALA A 34 1.95 -2.14 -1.34
N GLY A 35 2.95 -2.26 -0.48
CA GLY A 35 4.01 -1.28 -0.33
C GLY A 35 5.35 -1.94 -0.02
N SER A 36 6.40 -1.11 0.01
CA SER A 36 7.74 -1.51 0.42
C SER A 36 8.29 -0.57 1.48
N ILE A 37 8.80 -1.11 2.58
CA ILE A 37 9.52 -0.36 3.61
C ILE A 37 10.85 0.10 3.01
N ILE A 38 11.03 1.42 2.89
CA ILE A 38 12.26 2.02 2.36
C ILE A 38 13.05 2.79 3.42
N SER A 39 12.44 3.04 4.59
CA SER A 39 13.07 3.62 5.77
C SER A 39 12.27 3.24 7.03
N SER A 40 12.77 3.58 8.21
CA SER A 40 12.14 3.24 9.50
C SER A 40 10.68 3.69 9.63
N ASN A 41 10.30 4.79 8.98
CA ASN A 41 8.93 5.33 9.00
C ASN A 41 8.38 5.67 7.60
N VAL A 42 8.96 5.09 6.54
CA VAL A 42 8.55 5.39 5.17
C VAL A 42 8.25 4.13 4.38
N ILE A 43 7.06 4.10 3.79
CA ILE A 43 6.63 3.06 2.86
C ILE A 43 6.46 3.68 1.48
N LEU A 44 7.08 3.06 0.48
CA LEU A 44 6.87 3.33 -0.94
C LEU A 44 5.65 2.55 -1.41
N THR A 45 4.76 3.20 -2.16
CA THR A 45 3.62 2.57 -2.82
C THR A 45 3.26 3.31 -4.12
N ALA A 46 2.17 2.91 -4.78
CA ALA A 46 1.65 3.56 -5.97
C ALA A 46 0.71 4.72 -5.60
N ALA A 47 0.65 5.76 -6.43
CA ALA A 47 -0.26 6.89 -6.23
C ALA A 47 -1.72 6.51 -6.46
N HIS A 48 -2.00 5.60 -7.41
CA HIS A 48 -3.35 5.10 -7.68
C HIS A 48 -3.97 4.34 -6.50
N CYS A 49 -3.14 3.87 -5.56
CA CYS A 49 -3.63 3.29 -4.31
C CYS A 49 -4.27 4.34 -3.41
N LEU A 50 -3.85 5.61 -3.52
CA LEU A 50 -4.26 6.72 -2.64
C LEU A 50 -5.15 7.74 -3.33
N ILE A 51 -5.18 7.76 -4.67
CA ILE A 51 -5.98 8.70 -5.46
C ILE A 51 -6.91 7.91 -6.39
N LYS A 52 -8.20 8.23 -6.37
CA LYS A 52 -9.14 7.73 -7.37
C LYS A 52 -9.14 8.60 -8.63
N PRO A 53 -9.38 8.02 -9.82
CA PRO A 53 -9.48 8.76 -11.07
C PRO A 53 -10.51 9.90 -10.98
N LYS A 54 -10.29 10.95 -11.77
CA LYS A 54 -11.19 12.11 -11.87
C LYS A 54 -12.63 11.64 -12.10
N GLY A 55 -13.56 12.12 -11.26
CA GLY A 55 -14.98 11.73 -11.28
C GLY A 55 -15.44 10.91 -10.07
N ARG A 56 -14.52 10.36 -9.26
CA ARG A 56 -14.83 9.84 -7.92
C ARG A 56 -13.96 10.55 -6.89
N ASN A 57 -14.34 11.76 -6.49
CA ASN A 57 -13.60 12.55 -5.51
C ASN A 57 -13.88 12.05 -4.08
N ILE A 58 -13.55 10.79 -3.82
CA ILE A 58 -13.70 10.17 -2.51
C ILE A 58 -12.33 10.24 -1.84
N PRO A 59 -12.16 11.02 -0.76
CA PRO A 59 -10.87 11.10 -0.08
C PRO A 59 -10.53 9.78 0.62
N VAL A 60 -9.24 9.51 0.76
CA VAL A 60 -8.76 8.45 1.65
C VAL A 60 -9.03 8.87 3.09
N ARG A 61 -9.74 8.03 3.83
CA ARG A 61 -10.06 8.22 5.24
C ARG A 61 -8.93 7.71 6.15
N GLU A 62 -8.39 6.55 5.81
CA GLU A 62 -7.33 5.89 6.57
C GLU A 62 -6.56 4.93 5.65
N VAL A 63 -5.27 4.72 5.96
CA VAL A 63 -4.46 3.65 5.39
C VAL A 63 -3.92 2.81 6.54
N LYS A 64 -4.30 1.53 6.54
CA LYS A 64 -3.80 0.53 7.47
C LYS A 64 -2.66 -0.23 6.82
N VAL A 65 -1.56 -0.36 7.54
CA VAL A 65 -0.35 -1.06 7.08
C VAL A 65 -0.16 -2.31 7.91
N TYR A 66 -0.39 -3.47 7.29
CA TYR A 66 -0.06 -4.75 7.89
C TYR A 66 1.33 -5.17 7.41
N TYR A 67 2.19 -5.54 8.34
CA TYR A 67 3.55 -5.96 8.03
C TYR A 67 3.89 -7.25 8.76
N ASN A 68 4.98 -7.89 8.36
CA ASN A 68 5.55 -9.03 9.09
C ASN A 68 4.62 -10.27 9.15
N SER A 69 3.72 -10.43 8.18
CA SER A 69 2.78 -11.55 8.07
C SER A 69 2.81 -12.14 6.66
N THR A 70 2.54 -13.44 6.54
CA THR A 70 2.30 -14.13 5.26
C THR A 70 0.81 -14.39 5.00
N ILE A 71 -0.05 -13.90 5.89
CA ILE A 71 -1.51 -14.00 5.81
C ILE A 71 -2.08 -12.59 5.72
N ASN A 72 -2.96 -12.36 4.75
CA ASN A 72 -3.61 -11.07 4.54
C ASN A 72 -4.37 -10.61 5.79
N TRP A 73 -4.34 -9.31 6.05
CA TRP A 73 -4.96 -8.60 7.17
C TRP A 73 -4.54 -9.09 8.56
N MET A 74 -3.42 -9.82 8.64
CA MET A 74 -2.85 -10.30 9.89
C MET A 74 -1.48 -9.68 10.13
N GLY A 75 -1.04 -9.74 11.39
CA GLY A 75 0.25 -9.22 11.83
C GLY A 75 0.14 -7.84 12.49
N PRO A 76 1.29 -7.28 12.90
CA PRO A 76 1.38 -5.91 13.39
C PRO A 76 0.77 -4.89 12.43
N LEU A 77 0.10 -3.89 13.02
CA LEU A 77 -0.65 -2.86 12.31
C LEU A 77 -0.07 -1.48 12.62
N LEU A 78 0.20 -0.69 11.59
CA LEU A 78 0.47 0.74 11.67
C LEU A 78 -0.59 1.52 10.89
N TYR A 79 -0.66 2.82 11.17
CA TYR A 79 -1.49 3.77 10.42
C TYR A 79 -0.60 4.75 9.67
N ALA A 80 -0.99 5.10 8.45
CA ALA A 80 -0.34 6.20 7.76
C ALA A 80 -0.74 7.54 8.40
N GLU A 81 0.24 8.30 8.85
CA GLU A 81 0.09 9.68 9.33
C GLU A 81 0.04 10.67 8.17
N SER A 82 0.69 10.35 7.05
CA SER A 82 0.66 11.17 5.86
C SER A 82 0.71 10.32 4.60
N MET A 83 -0.03 10.78 3.60
CA MET A 83 -0.11 10.21 2.27
C MET A 83 0.43 11.25 1.31
N ILE A 84 1.54 10.93 0.63
CA ILE A 84 2.25 11.86 -0.23
C ILE A 84 2.34 11.26 -1.65
N PRO A 85 1.25 11.32 -2.44
CA PRO A 85 1.31 11.00 -3.85
C PRO A 85 2.20 11.99 -4.59
N TYR A 86 2.88 11.53 -5.64
CA TYR A 86 3.69 12.43 -6.44
C TYR A 86 2.80 13.50 -7.12
N PRO A 87 3.16 14.81 -7.05
CA PRO A 87 2.28 15.88 -7.51
C PRO A 87 1.91 15.85 -9.00
N LYS A 88 2.69 15.17 -9.85
CA LYS A 88 2.40 15.03 -11.29
C LYS A 88 1.65 13.75 -11.65
N TYR A 89 1.20 12.96 -10.66
CA TYR A 89 0.37 11.78 -10.94
C TYR A 89 -0.88 12.18 -11.74
N ASP A 90 -1.18 11.44 -12.80
CA ASP A 90 -2.29 11.73 -13.70
C ASP A 90 -3.24 10.55 -13.94
N GLU A 91 -4.29 10.79 -14.72
CA GLU A 91 -5.32 9.79 -15.02
C GLU A 91 -4.87 8.64 -15.92
N PHE A 92 -3.71 8.78 -16.57
CA PHE A 92 -3.08 7.75 -17.39
C PHE A 92 -2.05 6.93 -16.60
N HIS A 93 -1.97 7.12 -15.27
CA HIS A 93 -1.01 6.49 -14.38
C HIS A 93 0.45 6.88 -14.67
N ASN A 94 0.69 8.04 -15.28
CA ASN A 94 2.05 8.58 -15.29
C ASN A 94 2.43 9.02 -13.88
N TYR A 95 3.70 8.85 -13.53
CA TYR A 95 4.22 9.18 -12.19
C TYR A 95 3.46 8.51 -11.04
N ASP A 96 3.07 7.25 -11.22
CA ASP A 96 2.30 6.45 -10.26
C ASP A 96 3.16 5.98 -9.06
N VAL A 97 3.54 6.94 -8.23
CA VAL A 97 4.38 6.71 -7.05
C VAL A 97 3.92 7.59 -5.90
N ALA A 98 3.94 7.04 -4.69
CA ALA A 98 3.59 7.73 -3.47
C ALA A 98 4.41 7.25 -2.28
N LEU A 99 4.54 8.12 -1.28
CA LEU A 99 5.11 7.78 0.01
C LEU A 99 4.03 7.82 1.09
N LEU A 100 4.08 6.84 1.99
CA LEU A 100 3.37 6.88 3.27
C LEU A 100 4.38 7.14 4.38
N LYS A 101 4.06 8.11 5.24
CA LYS A 101 4.69 8.24 6.55
C LYS A 101 3.82 7.51 7.56
N VAL A 102 4.41 6.64 8.36
CA VAL A 102 3.70 5.85 9.38
C VAL A 102 4.13 6.26 10.78
N SER A 103 3.19 6.14 11.71
CA SER A 103 3.42 6.39 13.13
C SER A 103 4.36 5.34 13.71
N THR A 104 5.39 5.79 14.44
CA THR A 104 6.23 4.94 15.29
C THR A 104 5.74 4.93 16.71
#